data_AF-A0A8S3XNX5-F1
#
_entry.id   AF-A0A8S3XNX5-F1
#
_cell.length_a   1.000
_cell.length_b   1.000
_cell.length_c   1.000
_cell.angle_alpha   90.00
_cell.angle_beta   90.00
_cell.angle_gamma   90.00
#
_symmetry.space_group_name_H-M   'P 1'
#
loop_
_entity.id
_entity.type
_entity.pdbx_description
1 polymer ?
#
loop_
_entity_poly.entity_id
_entity_poly.type
_entity_poly.pdbx_seq_one_letter_code
_entity_poly.pdbx_strand_id
1 'polypeptide(L)'
;MVSGTGPAPNQADTVAFWRGLWSEPVNHSEGPWTEVVASQCASITPMDPVIITPDDVAEAVRRAPNWKSSGLDGLHHYWLKEFVVCHTVLARQFQEALNQK
;
A
#
# COMPACT_ATOMS: atom_id res chain seq x y z
N MET A 1 36.91 -1.62 15.42
CA MET A 1 35.47 -1.34 15.27
C MET A 1 35.29 0.15 15.40
N VAL A 2 35.02 0.86 14.31
CA VAL A 2 34.83 2.31 14.34
C VAL A 2 33.37 2.56 14.70
N SER A 3 33.11 2.85 15.96
CA SER A 3 31.80 3.32 16.42
C SER A 3 31.56 4.70 15.80
N GLY A 4 30.66 4.78 14.83
CA GLY A 4 30.29 6.03 14.17
C GLY A 4 29.51 6.93 15.12
N THR A 5 30.21 7.73 15.93
CA THR A 5 29.61 8.80 16.74
C THR A 5 29.72 10.13 16.00
N GLY A 6 28.94 10.28 14.91
CA GLY A 6 28.68 11.59 14.32
C GLY A 6 27.53 12.30 15.05
N PRO A 7 27.52 13.64 15.14
CA PRO A 7 26.37 14.37 15.66
C PRO A 7 25.11 14.03 14.84
N ALA A 8 23.96 13.92 15.52
CA ALA A 8 22.69 13.66 14.86
C ALA A 8 22.41 14.72 13.78
N PRO A 9 21.94 14.33 12.59
CA PRO A 9 21.65 15.29 11.52
C PRO A 9 20.54 16.24 11.96
N ASN A 10 20.63 17.48 11.49
CA ASN A 10 19.60 18.49 11.72
C ASN A 10 18.27 18.03 11.09
N GLN A 11 17.15 18.45 11.67
CA GLN A 11 15.80 18.16 11.16
C GLN A 11 15.65 18.65 9.72
N ALA A 12 16.18 19.84 9.41
CA ALA A 12 16.13 20.41 8.06
C ALA A 12 16.86 19.51 7.03
N ASP A 13 18.05 19.02 7.38
CA ASP A 13 18.86 18.17 6.51
C ASP A 13 18.20 16.81 6.29
N THR A 14 17.58 16.26 7.34
CA THR A 14 16.84 15.00 7.26
C THR A 14 15.62 15.15 6.35
N VAL A 15 14.86 16.23 6.50
CA VAL A 15 13.69 16.52 5.65
C VAL A 15 14.12 16.76 4.20
N ALA A 16 15.19 17.52 3.96
CA ALA A 16 15.72 17.77 2.63
C ALA A 16 16.18 16.48 1.95
N PHE A 17 16.88 15.61 2.68
CA PHE A 17 17.32 14.30 2.19
C PHE A 17 16.13 13.44 1.74
N TRP A 18 15.13 13.22 2.60
CA TRP A 18 13.97 12.39 2.26
C TRP A 18 13.10 13.02 1.17
N ARG A 19 12.99 14.35 1.16
CA ARG A 19 12.27 15.07 0.10
C ARG A 19 12.93 14.87 -1.26
N GLY A 20 14.24 15.01 -1.36
CA GLY A 20 14.96 14.78 -2.61
C GLY A 20 14.78 13.34 -3.12
N LEU A 21 14.68 12.37 -2.21
CA LEU A 21 14.49 10.96 -2.59
C LEU A 21 13.06 10.64 -3.04
N TRP A 22 12.04 11.22 -2.40
CA TRP A 22 10.64 10.79 -2.59
C TRP A 22 9.75 11.80 -3.31
N SER A 23 10.13 13.06 -3.35
CA SER A 23 9.30 14.14 -3.92
C SER A 23 9.79 14.62 -5.29
N GLU A 24 11.01 14.29 -5.67
CA GLU A 24 11.54 14.61 -6.98
C GLU A 24 11.24 13.46 -7.97
N PRO A 25 10.58 13.74 -9.10
CA PRO A 25 10.37 12.73 -10.13
C PRO A 25 11.70 12.38 -10.78
N VAL A 26 12.18 11.17 -10.50
CA VAL A 26 13.38 10.60 -11.14
C VAL A 26 12.96 9.68 -12.27
N ASN A 27 13.52 9.88 -13.46
CA ASN A 27 13.38 8.91 -14.55
C ASN A 27 14.29 7.72 -14.27
N HIS A 28 13.72 6.61 -13.82
CA HIS A 28 14.45 5.37 -13.67
C HIS A 28 14.70 4.75 -15.06
N SER A 29 15.97 4.59 -15.43
CA SER A 29 16.31 3.75 -16.58
C SER A 29 16.38 2.30 -16.11
N GLU A 30 15.55 1.44 -16.68
CA GLU A 30 15.66 0.01 -16.44
C GLU A 30 17.00 -0.50 -16.97
N GLY A 31 17.69 -1.31 -16.16
CA GLY A 31 18.96 -1.92 -16.54
C GLY A 31 18.76 -3.29 -17.17
N PRO A 32 19.83 -3.91 -17.74
CA PRO A 32 19.74 -5.23 -18.37
C PRO A 32 19.20 -6.36 -17.48
N TRP A 33 19.18 -6.16 -16.16
CA TRP A 33 18.61 -7.11 -15.20
C TRP A 33 17.11 -7.32 -15.38
N THR A 34 16.37 -6.35 -15.94
CA THR A 34 14.91 -6.50 -16.14
C THR A 34 14.60 -7.53 -17.22
N GLU A 35 15.43 -7.63 -18.26
CA GLU A 35 15.35 -8.68 -19.28
C GLU A 35 15.64 -10.07 -18.68
N VAL A 36 16.63 -10.16 -17.79
CA VAL A 36 16.95 -11.40 -17.07
C VAL A 36 15.76 -11.84 -16.23
N VAL A 37 15.17 -10.94 -15.44
CA VAL A 37 13.99 -11.23 -14.62
C VAL A 37 12.79 -11.57 -15.48
N ALA A 38 12.55 -10.85 -16.58
CA ALA A 38 11.47 -11.15 -17.51
C ALA A 38 11.62 -12.56 -18.13
N SER A 39 12.85 -12.96 -18.49
CA SER A 39 13.12 -14.31 -19.00
C SER A 39 12.89 -15.40 -17.96
N GLN A 40 13.24 -15.15 -16.70
CA GLN A 40 12.99 -16.06 -15.58
C GLN A 40 11.49 -16.19 -15.27
N CYS A 41 10.74 -15.11 -15.45
CA CYS A 41 9.30 -15.05 -15.22
C CYS A 41 8.47 -15.48 -16.43
N ALA A 42 9.07 -15.73 -17.60
CA ALA A 42 8.34 -16.00 -18.84
C ALA A 42 7.47 -17.27 -18.78
N SER A 43 7.85 -18.25 -17.94
CA SER A 43 7.09 -19.47 -17.71
C SER A 43 6.07 -19.36 -16.57
N ILE A 44 6.06 -18.25 -15.84
CA ILE A 44 5.15 -18.03 -14.72
C ILE A 44 3.81 -17.53 -15.27
N THR A 45 2.75 -18.26 -14.96
CA THR A 45 1.39 -17.83 -15.28
C THR A 45 1.10 -16.48 -14.62
N PRO A 46 0.62 -15.48 -15.37
CA PRO A 46 0.19 -14.21 -14.79
C PRO A 46 -0.87 -14.42 -13.71
N MET A 47 -0.83 -13.58 -12.68
CA MET A 47 -1.86 -13.60 -11.64
C MET A 47 -3.21 -13.24 -12.27
N ASP A 48 -4.25 -14.01 -11.92
CA ASP A 48 -5.61 -13.74 -12.37
C ASP A 48 -6.08 -12.34 -11.91
N PRO A 49 -7.03 -11.73 -12.63
CA PRO A 49 -7.62 -10.47 -12.21
C PRO A 49 -8.18 -10.58 -10.79
N VAL A 50 -7.71 -9.70 -9.90
CA VAL A 50 -8.22 -9.63 -8.53
C VAL A 50 -9.58 -8.93 -8.54
N ILE A 51 -10.61 -9.66 -8.13
CA ILE A 51 -11.97 -9.15 -7.96
C ILE A 51 -12.25 -9.10 -6.46
N ILE A 52 -12.46 -7.90 -5.93
CA ILE A 52 -12.80 -7.70 -4.51
C ILE A 52 -14.32 -7.69 -4.37
N THR A 53 -14.85 -8.67 -3.64
CA THR A 53 -16.28 -8.82 -3.38
C THR A 53 -16.67 -8.28 -1.99
N PRO A 54 -17.97 -8.04 -1.72
CA PRO A 54 -18.43 -7.67 -0.39
C PRO A 54 -18.10 -8.73 0.68
N ASP A 55 -18.09 -10.02 0.31
CA ASP A 55 -17.76 -11.11 1.23
C ASP A 55 -16.29 -11.08 1.66
N ASP A 56 -15.38 -10.71 0.74
CA ASP A 56 -13.96 -10.50 1.05
C ASP A 56 -13.80 -9.37 2.07
N VAL A 57 -14.56 -8.28 1.91
CA VAL A 57 -14.57 -7.15 2.84
C VAL A 57 -15.14 -7.59 4.19
N ALA A 58 -16.23 -8.36 4.21
CA ALA A 58 -16.83 -8.85 5.43
C ALA A 58 -15.85 -9.72 6.24
N GLU A 59 -15.15 -10.65 5.58
CA GLU A 59 -14.16 -11.51 6.23
C GLU A 59 -12.94 -10.74 6.72
N ALA A 60 -12.48 -9.73 5.96
CA ALA A 60 -11.39 -8.85 6.37
C ALA A 60 -11.77 -8.01 7.60
N VAL A 61 -12.95 -7.38 7.57
CA VAL A 61 -13.47 -6.53 8.65
C VAL A 61 -13.72 -7.35 9.91
N ARG A 62 -14.21 -8.59 9.79
CA ARG A 62 -14.42 -9.51 10.93
C ARG A 62 -13.15 -9.69 11.76
N ARG A 63 -11.99 -9.78 11.10
CA ARG A 63 -10.67 -9.95 11.74
C ARG A 63 -10.08 -8.66 12.30
N ALA A 64 -10.63 -7.50 11.92
CA ALA A 64 -10.12 -6.21 12.36
C ALA A 64 -10.41 -5.94 13.86
N PRO A 65 -9.49 -5.35 14.65
CA PRO A 65 -9.76 -4.95 16.03
C PRO A 65 -10.82 -3.84 16.10
N ASN A 66 -11.82 -3.97 16.97
CA ASN A 66 -12.97 -3.05 17.03
C ASN A 66 -12.60 -1.57 17.25
N TRP A 67 -11.64 -1.32 18.14
CA TRP A 67 -11.34 0.02 18.66
C TRP A 67 -10.08 0.63 18.05
N LYS A 68 -9.82 0.36 16.77
CA LYS A 68 -8.76 1.07 16.05
C LYS A 68 -9.23 2.48 15.72
N SER A 69 -8.29 3.42 15.65
CA SER A 69 -8.57 4.81 15.22
C SER A 69 -9.27 4.80 13.86
N SER A 70 -10.33 5.61 13.76
CA SER A 70 -11.05 5.81 12.50
C SER A 70 -10.21 6.63 11.52
N GLY A 71 -10.53 6.49 10.23
CA GLY A 71 -9.97 7.32 9.18
C GLY A 71 -10.62 8.71 9.15
N LEU A 72 -10.41 9.43 8.04
CA LEU A 72 -11.05 10.72 7.77
C LEU A 72 -12.59 10.63 7.69
N ASP A 73 -13.11 9.42 7.48
CA ASP A 73 -14.54 9.09 7.46
C ASP A 73 -15.17 8.99 8.85
N GLY A 74 -14.37 8.97 9.93
CA GLY A 74 -14.83 8.82 11.30
C GLY A 74 -15.39 7.43 11.63
N LEU A 75 -15.29 6.47 10.71
CA LEU A 75 -15.89 5.15 10.88
C LEU A 75 -14.92 4.19 11.57
N HIS A 76 -15.27 3.74 12.77
CA HIS A 76 -14.48 2.72 13.48
C HIS A 76 -14.75 1.32 12.92
N HIS A 77 -13.77 0.42 13.07
CA HIS A 77 -13.92 -0.99 12.69
C HIS A 77 -15.11 -1.67 13.37
N TYR A 78 -15.47 -1.26 14.59
CA TYR A 78 -16.69 -1.72 15.24
C TYR A 78 -17.93 -1.50 14.36
N TRP A 79 -18.10 -0.28 13.85
CA TRP A 79 -19.24 0.06 12.98
C TRP A 79 -19.15 -0.60 11.61
N LEU A 80 -17.94 -0.79 11.08
CA LEU A 80 -17.75 -1.55 9.85
C LEU A 80 -18.20 -3.00 9.97
N LYS A 81 -18.10 -3.62 11.15
CA LYS A 81 -18.61 -4.98 11.38
C LYS A 81 -20.13 -5.04 11.36
N GLU A 82 -20.79 -4.04 11.95
CA GLU A 82 -22.24 -3.99 12.09
C GLU A 82 -22.93 -3.50 10.80
N PHE A 83 -22.30 -2.63 10.02
CA PHE A 83 -22.89 -2.04 8.82
C PHE A 83 -22.51 -2.79 7.54
N VAL A 84 -23.25 -3.86 7.25
CA VAL A 84 -23.08 -4.66 6.02
C VAL A 84 -23.22 -3.82 4.74
N VAL A 85 -24.03 -2.76 4.77
CA VAL A 85 -24.18 -1.81 3.64
C VAL A 85 -22.83 -1.17 3.26
N CYS A 86 -21.94 -0.95 4.23
CA CYS A 86 -20.60 -0.41 3.98
C CYS A 86 -19.72 -1.39 3.20
N HIS A 87 -19.92 -2.70 3.34
CA HIS A 87 -19.08 -3.72 2.67
C HIS A 87 -19.21 -3.61 1.15
N THR A 88 -20.41 -3.40 0.63
CA THR A 88 -20.66 -3.21 -0.81
C THR A 88 -19.96 -1.95 -1.34
N VAL A 89 -20.02 -0.85 -0.58
CA VAL A 89 -19.40 0.41 -0.99
C VAL A 89 -17.87 0.27 -0.97
N LEU A 90 -17.31 -0.33 0.08
CA LEU A 90 -15.88 -0.57 0.21
C LEU A 90 -15.34 -1.49 -0.89
N ALA A 91 -16.03 -2.60 -1.17
CA ALA A 91 -15.65 -3.52 -2.24
C ALA A 91 -15.56 -2.79 -3.59
N ARG A 92 -16.57 -1.98 -3.91
CA ARG A 92 -16.55 -1.13 -5.12
C ARG A 92 -15.37 -0.16 -5.13
N GLN A 93 -15.14 0.57 -4.03
CA GLN A 93 -14.04 1.54 -3.95
C GLN A 93 -12.66 0.86 -4.07
N PHE A 94 -12.47 -0.29 -3.44
CA PHE A 94 -11.23 -1.05 -3.56
C PHE A 94 -11.03 -1.57 -4.99
N GLN A 95 -12.08 -2.05 -5.64
CA GLN A 95 -12.00 -2.46 -7.04
C GLN A 95 -11.69 -1.28 -7.97
N GLU A 96 -12.30 -0.12 -7.74
CA GLU A 96 -12.00 1.11 -8.49
C GLU A 96 -10.54 1.51 -8.34
N ALA A 97 -9.98 1.43 -7.13
CA ALA A 97 -8.56 1.72 -6.88
C ALA A 97 -7.61 0.74 -7.59
N LEU A 98 -7.95 -0.55 -7.64
CA LEU A 98 -7.17 -1.54 -8.40
C LEU A 98 -7.22 -1.30 -9.92
N ASN A 99 -8.32 -0.74 -10.41
CA ASN A 99 -8.50 -0.47 -11.83
C ASN A 99 -7.86 0.86 -12.28
N GLN A 100 -7.47 1.73 -11.34
CA GLN A 100 -6.75 2.97 -11.64
C GLN A 100 -5.29 2.62 -11.99
N LYS A 101 -4.96 2.71 -13.28
CA LYS A 101 -3.59 2.64 -13.80
C LYS A 101 -2.90 3.99 -13.76
#